data_AF-A0A2D1U2H4-F1
#
_entry.id   AF-A0A2D1U2H4-F1
#
_cell.length_a   1.000
_cell.length_b   1.000
_cell.length_c   1.000
_cell.angle_alpha   90.00
_cell.angle_beta   90.00
_cell.angle_gamma   90.00
#
_symmetry.space_group_name_H-M   'P 1'
#
loop_
_entity.id
_entity.type
_entity.pdbx_description
1 polymer ?
#
loop_
_entity_poly.entity_id
_entity_poly.type
_entity_poly.pdbx_seq_one_letter_code
_entity_poly.pdbx_strand_id
1 'polypeptide(L)'
;MNGYTKAITTIIGYFILFTWTSISTSPYQLKYPVNFGNRISVPKDNPTTKEGVYLGRLLFYEPLLSANNKISCNSCHEQNRAFTDSEAFSIGVDRTLTNQGFPEAERNYFLNLVFNNL
;
A
#
# COMPACT_ATOMS: atom_id res chain seq x y z
N MET A 1 50.33 -13.93 11.79
CA MET A 1 48.94 -13.82 11.31
C MET A 1 48.61 -12.33 11.19
N ASN A 2 48.39 -11.86 9.98
CA ASN A 2 48.44 -10.42 9.66
C ASN A 2 47.12 -9.75 10.05
N GLY A 3 47.17 -8.53 10.59
CA GLY A 3 45.99 -7.82 11.12
C GLY A 3 44.84 -7.69 10.11
N TYR A 4 45.15 -7.68 8.82
CA TYR A 4 44.19 -7.69 7.71
C TYR A 4 43.29 -8.94 7.69
N THR A 5 43.83 -10.12 8.02
CA THR A 5 43.06 -11.37 8.05
C THR A 5 42.03 -11.36 9.18
N LYS A 6 42.35 -10.72 10.32
CA LYS A 6 41.40 -10.55 11.45
C LYS A 6 40.32 -9.51 11.17
N ALA A 7 40.63 -8.46 10.42
CA ALA A 7 39.66 -7.42 10.05
C ALA A 7 38.61 -7.98 9.07
N ILE A 8 39.04 -8.74 8.05
CA ILE A 8 38.16 -9.34 7.04
C ILE A 8 37.19 -10.35 7.66
N THR A 9 37.66 -11.22 8.55
CA THR A 9 36.79 -12.21 9.23
C THR A 9 35.76 -11.55 10.14
N THR A 10 36.08 -10.41 10.76
CA THR A 10 35.16 -9.71 11.66
C THR A 10 34.06 -8.97 10.89
N ILE A 11 34.39 -8.36 9.74
CA ILE A 11 33.42 -7.65 8.88
C ILE A 11 32.45 -8.64 8.22
N ILE A 12 32.95 -9.77 7.72
CA ILE A 12 32.11 -10.82 7.14
C ILE A 12 31.19 -11.44 8.20
N GLY A 13 31.69 -11.67 9.42
CA GLY A 13 30.87 -12.16 10.54
C GLY A 13 29.73 -11.20 10.92
N TYR A 14 29.98 -9.89 10.90
CA TYR A 14 28.95 -8.88 11.15
C TYR A 14 27.90 -8.79 10.03
N PHE A 15 28.31 -8.94 8.77
CA PHE A 15 27.40 -9.00 7.62
C PHE A 15 26.49 -10.24 7.66
N ILE A 16 27.00 -11.39 8.11
CA ILE A 16 26.22 -12.63 8.23
C ILE A 16 25.19 -12.53 9.38
N LEU A 17 25.50 -11.84 10.48
CA LEU A 17 24.55 -11.64 11.59
C LEU A 17 23.48 -10.57 11.31
N PHE A 18 23.74 -9.64 10.38
CA PHE A 18 22.79 -8.57 10.03
C PHE A 18 21.70 -9.00 9.04
N THR A 19 21.81 -10.17 8.43
CA THR A 19 20.93 -10.61 7.33
C THR A 19 19.76 -11.50 7.75
N TRP A 20 19.54 -11.70 9.05
CA TRP A 20 18.52 -12.62 9.55
C TRP A 20 17.61 -12.05 10.64
N THR A 21 17.32 -10.76 10.56
CA THR A 21 16.19 -10.18 11.30
C THR A 21 14.93 -10.32 10.46
N SER A 22 14.14 -11.34 10.76
CA SER A 22 12.78 -11.45 10.22
C SER A 22 11.96 -10.24 10.66
N ILE A 23 11.37 -9.52 9.70
CA ILE A 23 10.43 -8.44 9.99
C ILE A 23 9.20 -9.07 10.64
N SER A 24 9.01 -8.83 11.94
CA SER A 24 7.82 -9.28 12.66
C SER A 24 6.66 -8.35 12.33
N THR A 25 5.66 -8.85 11.61
CA THR A 25 4.42 -8.13 11.32
C THR A 25 3.28 -8.60 12.21
N SER A 26 2.45 -7.68 12.67
CA SER A 26 1.28 -7.95 13.50
C SER A 26 0.04 -8.22 12.64
N PRO A 27 -0.81 -9.22 12.94
CA PRO A 27 -2.03 -9.45 12.17
C PRO A 27 -3.00 -8.26 12.30
N TYR A 28 -3.65 -7.91 11.18
CA TYR A 28 -4.71 -6.89 11.15
C TYR A 28 -6.07 -7.55 10.94
N GLN A 29 -7.02 -7.20 11.80
CA GLN A 29 -8.39 -7.73 11.75
C GLN A 29 -9.26 -6.82 10.89
N LEU A 30 -9.60 -7.28 9.68
CA LEU A 30 -10.52 -6.57 8.79
C LEU A 30 -11.93 -6.59 9.37
N LYS A 31 -12.43 -5.43 9.78
CA LYS A 31 -13.84 -5.23 10.18
C LYS A 31 -14.58 -4.57 9.03
N TYR A 32 -15.62 -5.22 8.52
CA TYR A 32 -16.46 -4.69 7.46
C TYR A 32 -17.94 -4.99 7.72
N PRO A 33 -18.86 -4.16 7.21
CA PRO A 33 -20.30 -4.38 7.34
C PRO A 33 -20.76 -5.71 6.75
N VAL A 34 -21.76 -6.33 7.38
CA VAL A 34 -22.28 -7.65 6.99
C VAL A 34 -22.77 -7.72 5.54
N ASN A 35 -23.23 -6.61 4.96
CA ASN A 35 -23.69 -6.54 3.57
C ASN A 35 -22.58 -6.66 2.52
N PHE A 36 -21.30 -6.64 2.90
CA PHE A 36 -20.20 -6.99 1.99
C PHE A 36 -20.13 -8.51 1.72
N GLY A 37 -20.76 -9.35 2.55
CA GLY A 37 -20.83 -10.80 2.34
C GLY A 37 -19.45 -11.46 2.19
N ASN A 38 -19.32 -12.33 1.19
CA ASN A 38 -18.09 -13.07 0.85
C ASN A 38 -17.23 -12.39 -0.22
N ARG A 39 -17.43 -11.09 -0.47
CA ARG A 39 -16.70 -10.35 -1.51
C ARG A 39 -15.24 -10.05 -1.14
N ILE A 40 -14.86 -10.33 0.10
CA ILE A 40 -13.50 -10.10 0.61
C ILE A 40 -12.83 -11.46 0.78
N SER A 41 -11.76 -11.66 0.01
CA SER A 41 -10.88 -12.82 0.13
C SER A 41 -9.45 -12.34 0.37
N VAL A 42 -8.86 -12.75 1.48
CA VAL A 42 -7.46 -12.43 1.80
C VAL A 42 -6.56 -13.54 1.23
N PRO A 43 -5.65 -13.23 0.31
CA PRO A 43 -4.71 -14.21 -0.22
C PRO A 43 -3.83 -14.81 0.88
N LYS A 44 -3.55 -16.11 0.80
CA LYS A 44 -2.75 -16.83 1.82
C LYS A 44 -1.29 -16.36 1.85
N ASP A 45 -0.78 -15.95 0.69
CA ASP A 45 0.59 -15.45 0.47
C ASP A 45 0.73 -13.95 0.76
N ASN A 46 -0.38 -13.24 1.01
CA ASN A 46 -0.39 -11.83 1.42
C ASN A 46 -1.40 -11.59 2.56
N PRO A 47 -1.13 -12.12 3.76
CA PRO A 47 -2.00 -11.90 4.92
C PRO A 47 -2.01 -10.42 5.29
N THR A 48 -3.18 -9.89 5.66
CA THR A 48 -3.32 -8.49 6.07
C THR A 48 -2.66 -8.26 7.44
N THR A 49 -1.67 -7.37 7.49
CA THR A 49 -0.92 -7.01 8.70
C THR A 49 -1.05 -5.52 9.00
N LYS A 50 -0.82 -5.11 10.25
CA LYS A 50 -0.91 -3.69 10.64
C LYS A 50 0.12 -2.86 9.90
N GLU A 51 1.34 -3.37 9.80
CA GLU A 51 2.47 -2.75 9.11
C GLU A 51 2.23 -2.71 7.60
N GLY A 52 1.65 -3.77 7.02
CA GLY A 52 1.27 -3.80 5.61
C GLY A 52 0.16 -2.80 5.27
N VAL A 53 -0.86 -2.67 6.12
CA VAL A 53 -1.92 -1.65 5.94
C VAL A 53 -1.34 -0.24 6.06
N TYR A 54 -0.45 0.00 7.02
CA TYR A 54 0.21 1.29 7.18
C TYR A 54 1.09 1.64 5.96
N LEU A 55 1.92 0.70 5.50
CA LEU A 55 2.74 0.87 4.30
C LEU A 55 1.86 1.13 3.06
N GLY A 56 0.80 0.34 2.88
CA GLY A 56 -0.15 0.51 1.79
C GLY A 56 -0.79 1.89 1.80
N ARG A 57 -1.13 2.43 2.98
CA ARG A 57 -1.60 3.82 3.11
C ARG A 57 -0.56 4.81 2.62
N LEU A 58 0.71 4.69 3.04
CA LEU A 58 1.76 5.61 2.58
C LEU A 58 1.88 5.58 1.05
N LEU A 59 1.94 4.38 0.46
CA LEU A 59 2.04 4.20 -0.99
C LEU A 59 0.83 4.75 -1.74
N PHE A 60 -0.37 4.65 -1.19
CA PHE A 60 -1.61 5.18 -1.80
C PHE A 60 -1.54 6.70 -2.05
N TYR A 61 -0.84 7.43 -1.17
CA TYR A 61 -0.66 8.87 -1.28
C TYR A 61 0.64 9.28 -1.99
N GLU A 62 1.50 8.34 -2.37
CA GLU A 62 2.85 8.62 -2.88
C GLU A 62 2.87 8.95 -4.39
N PRO A 63 3.14 10.20 -4.80
CA PRO A 63 3.16 10.58 -6.22
C PRO A 63 4.38 10.04 -6.99
N LEU A 64 5.49 9.72 -6.32
CA LEU A 64 6.70 9.18 -6.94
C LEU A 64 6.50 7.78 -7.55
N LEU A 65 5.37 7.12 -7.27
CA LEU A 65 4.99 5.88 -7.94
C LEU A 65 4.49 6.08 -9.38
N SER A 66 4.07 7.30 -9.74
CA SER A 66 3.69 7.61 -11.12
C SER A 66 4.91 7.88 -12.00
N ALA A 67 4.82 7.53 -13.29
CA ALA A 67 5.93 7.70 -14.23
C ALA A 67 6.40 9.17 -14.39
N ASN A 68 5.55 10.14 -14.04
CA ASN A 68 5.86 11.57 -14.09
C ASN A 68 6.04 12.22 -12.71
N ASN A 69 5.96 11.44 -11.62
CA ASN A 69 6.08 11.89 -10.24
C ASN A 69 5.02 12.92 -9.79
N LYS A 70 3.84 12.95 -10.41
CA LYS A 70 2.80 13.96 -10.13
C LYS A 70 1.46 13.40 -9.67
N ILE A 71 1.22 12.11 -9.87
CA ILE A 71 -0.08 11.46 -9.58
C ILE A 71 0.13 10.35 -8.57
N SER A 72 -0.71 10.29 -7.54
CA SER A 72 -0.83 9.14 -6.65
C SER A 72 -2.20 8.49 -6.82
N CYS A 73 -2.45 7.35 -6.17
CA CYS A 73 -3.78 6.74 -6.19
C CYS A 73 -4.85 7.71 -5.66
N ASN A 74 -4.52 8.49 -4.61
CA ASN A 74 -5.41 9.50 -4.06
C ASN A 74 -5.76 10.64 -5.03
N SER A 75 -4.97 10.90 -6.08
CA SER A 75 -5.27 11.96 -7.05
C SER A 75 -6.59 11.73 -7.79
N CYS A 76 -7.03 10.47 -7.93
CA CYS A 76 -8.32 10.12 -8.53
C CYS A 76 -9.25 9.38 -7.54
N HIS A 77 -8.71 8.87 -6.42
CA HIS A 77 -9.46 8.17 -5.39
C HIS A 77 -9.44 8.95 -4.07
N GLU A 78 -10.11 10.10 -4.04
CA GLU A 78 -10.05 11.01 -2.89
C GLU A 78 -10.91 10.49 -1.71
N GLN A 79 -10.29 10.31 -0.54
CA GLN A 79 -10.99 9.76 0.65
C GLN A 79 -12.22 10.56 1.09
N ASN A 80 -12.16 11.90 1.02
CA ASN A 80 -13.28 12.81 1.35
C ASN A 80 -14.45 12.71 0.35
N ARG A 81 -14.24 12.07 -0.81
CA ARG A 81 -15.24 11.81 -1.85
C ARG A 81 -15.53 10.31 -1.99
N ALA A 82 -15.37 9.56 -0.90
CA ALA A 82 -15.58 8.11 -0.90
C ALA A 82 -14.72 7.38 -1.96
N PHE A 83 -13.49 7.86 -2.15
CA PHE A 83 -12.49 7.31 -3.05
C PHE A 83 -12.85 7.41 -4.54
N THR A 84 -13.54 8.49 -4.91
CA THR A 84 -13.72 8.94 -6.30
C THR A 84 -13.12 10.34 -6.48
N ASP A 85 -13.02 10.81 -7.72
CA ASP A 85 -12.78 12.22 -8.04
C ASP A 85 -14.09 12.90 -8.44
N SER A 86 -14.02 14.14 -8.92
CA SER A 86 -15.19 14.90 -9.41
C SER A 86 -15.43 14.74 -10.92
N GLU A 87 -14.59 13.98 -11.61
CA GLU A 87 -14.61 13.92 -13.06
C GLU A 87 -15.41 12.70 -13.53
N ALA A 88 -16.12 12.84 -14.66
CA ALA A 88 -16.78 11.69 -15.28
C ALA A 88 -15.76 10.64 -15.76
N PHE A 89 -14.57 11.11 -16.15
CA PHE A 89 -13.41 10.31 -16.52
C PHE A 89 -12.17 10.96 -15.91
N SER A 90 -11.37 10.17 -15.19
CA SER A 90 -10.16 10.69 -14.54
C SER A 90 -9.10 11.10 -15.57
N ILE A 91 -8.24 12.04 -15.18
CA ILE A 91 -7.09 12.47 -15.99
C ILE A 91 -5.87 11.61 -15.62
N GLY A 92 -5.35 10.85 -16.58
CA GLY A 92 -4.20 9.97 -16.42
C GLY A 92 -2.85 10.69 -16.33
N VAL A 93 -1.79 9.90 -16.11
CA VAL A 93 -0.39 10.36 -15.99
C VAL A 93 0.10 11.12 -17.22
N ASP A 94 -0.42 10.81 -18.39
CA ASP A 94 -0.11 11.45 -19.66
C ASP A 94 -1.04 12.63 -20.01
N ARG A 95 -1.92 13.02 -19.07
CA ARG A 95 -2.96 14.05 -19.24
C ARG A 95 -4.07 13.68 -20.22
N THR A 96 -4.23 12.41 -20.54
CA THR A 96 -5.39 11.93 -21.30
C THR A 96 -6.49 11.45 -20.36
N LEU A 97 -7.74 11.48 -20.84
CA LEU A 97 -8.87 10.94 -20.08
C LEU A 97 -8.83 9.41 -20.10
N THR A 98 -9.23 8.79 -18.99
CA THR A 98 -9.43 7.34 -18.94
C THR A 98 -10.60 6.91 -19.81
N ASN A 99 -10.54 5.69 -20.33
CA ASN A 99 -11.63 5.11 -21.14
C ASN A 99 -12.77 4.53 -20.28
N GLN A 100 -12.61 4.54 -18.96
CA GLN A 100 -13.58 4.06 -17.99
C GLN A 100 -13.81 5.16 -16.95
N GLY A 101 -15.07 5.58 -16.85
CA GLY A 101 -15.54 6.48 -15.81
C GLY A 101 -16.09 5.69 -14.62
N PHE A 102 -16.11 6.31 -13.46
CA PHE A 102 -16.81 5.76 -12.30
C PHE A 102 -18.26 6.24 -12.30
N PRO A 103 -19.26 5.36 -12.40
CA PRO A 103 -20.62 5.75 -12.10
C PRO A 103 -20.70 6.15 -10.61
N GLU A 104 -21.21 7.35 -10.34
CA GLU A 104 -21.48 7.93 -9.01
C GLU A 104 -22.20 6.96 -8.02
N ALA A 105 -22.80 5.87 -8.54
CA ALA A 105 -23.60 4.91 -7.80
C ALA A 105 -22.81 3.85 -7.00
N GLU A 106 -21.48 3.69 -7.18
CA GLU A 106 -20.68 2.72 -6.40
C GLU A 106 -19.73 3.39 -5.40
N ARG A 107 -20.27 4.30 -4.57
CA ARG A 107 -19.55 4.87 -3.42
C ARG A 107 -19.23 3.79 -2.39
N ASN A 108 -18.07 3.14 -2.55
CA ASN A 108 -17.66 2.03 -1.69
C ASN A 108 -17.19 2.54 -0.33
N TYR A 109 -17.99 2.26 0.71
CA TYR A 109 -17.63 2.42 2.12
C TYR A 109 -16.37 1.65 2.54
N PHE A 110 -15.93 0.66 1.74
CA PHE A 110 -14.87 -0.29 2.07
C PHE A 110 -13.54 0.38 2.40
N LEU A 111 -13.11 1.36 1.61
CA LEU A 111 -11.86 2.07 1.86
C LEU A 111 -11.99 3.04 3.05
N ASN A 112 -13.16 3.63 3.28
CA ASN A 112 -13.38 4.47 4.48
C ASN A 112 -13.24 3.66 5.79
N LEU A 113 -13.56 2.37 5.81
CA LEU A 113 -13.36 1.53 7.00
C LEU A 113 -11.87 1.27 7.30
N VAL A 114 -11.05 1.04 6.28
CA VAL A 114 -9.61 0.79 6.45
C VAL A 114 -8.84 2.09 6.73
N PHE A 115 -9.23 3.19 6.09
CA PHE A 115 -8.50 4.46 6.20
C PHE A 115 -8.93 5.32 7.42
N ASN A 116 -10.14 5.15 7.96
CA ASN A 116 -10.59 5.91 9.14
C ASN A 116 -10.43 5.18 10.50
N ASN A 117 -10.05 3.89 10.52
CA ASN A 117 -9.91 3.09 11.75
C ASN A 117 -8.48 2.59 12.02
N LEU A 118 -7.45 3.29 11.51
CA LEU A 118 -6.08 3.16 12.01
C LEU A 118 -5.77 4.30 12.97
#